data_AF-A0AAU3JI16-F1
#
_entry.id   AF-A0AAU3JI16-F1
#
_cell.length_a   1.000
_cell.length_b   1.000
_cell.length_c   1.000
_cell.angle_alpha   90.00
_cell.angle_beta   90.00
_cell.angle_gamma   90.00
#
_symmetry.space_group_name_H-M   'P 1'
#
loop_
_entity.id
_entity.type
_entity.pdbx_description
1 polymer ?
#
loop_
_entity_poly.entity_id
_entity_poly.type
_entity_poly.pdbx_seq_one_letter_code
_entity_poly.pdbx_strand_id
1 'polypeptide(L)'
;MLPKLTYAALLTRVTSDPAVVGLVLKGSHAHDGMATKFSDHDVYVVVAEGADTGLSGLHGHRSAELDVSVTTVGQFRQLDGYERYALSRARVVMDRLGGEIAEIVAGKGRRDRAEASAAAAGWLDAYANSLYRSVKNARDGNLLAARLDAADSVGFLLELLFAMDRRPRPYNKYLEWELERFPLPGWEAGPLLDKIGRIAGTGDVDLQRSLFSQVEAVAREDGHDPTLDAWGEDLLLMRPELNFRGE
;
A
#
# COMPACT_ATOMS: atom_id res chain seq x y z
N MET A 1 -6.92 -19.18 34.60
CA MET A 1 -6.43 -18.70 33.29
C MET A 1 -7.51 -19.05 32.28
N LEU A 2 -8.10 -18.06 31.59
CA LEU A 2 -8.95 -18.35 30.44
C LEU A 2 -8.09 -19.08 29.38
N PRO A 3 -8.61 -20.12 28.71
CA PRO A 3 -7.86 -20.78 27.66
C PRO A 3 -7.45 -19.77 26.59
N LYS A 4 -6.18 -19.81 26.17
CA LYS A 4 -5.64 -18.93 25.13
C LYS A 4 -6.46 -19.13 23.85
N LEU A 5 -6.95 -18.03 23.28
CA LEU A 5 -7.68 -18.08 22.02
C LEU A 5 -6.65 -18.28 20.88
N THR A 6 -6.68 -19.45 20.26
CA THR A 6 -5.85 -19.77 19.07
C THR A 6 -6.67 -19.59 17.80
N TYR A 7 -6.01 -19.52 16.64
CA TYR A 7 -6.69 -19.46 15.35
C TYR A 7 -7.62 -20.67 15.12
N ALA A 8 -7.19 -21.88 15.46
CA ALA A 8 -8.02 -23.08 15.36
C ALA A 8 -9.25 -23.01 16.28
N ALA A 9 -9.07 -22.53 17.52
CA ALA A 9 -10.19 -22.37 18.45
C ALA A 9 -11.18 -21.29 17.98
N LEU A 10 -10.69 -20.20 17.38
CA LEU A 10 -11.52 -19.17 16.76
C LEU A 10 -12.30 -19.75 15.57
N LEU A 11 -11.64 -20.52 14.69
CA LEU A 11 -12.28 -21.13 13.53
C LEU A 11 -13.45 -22.03 13.96
N THR A 12 -13.29 -22.85 15.01
CA THR A 12 -14.37 -23.68 15.56
C THR A 12 -15.55 -22.83 16.05
N ARG A 13 -15.28 -21.72 16.76
CA ARG A 13 -16.35 -20.84 17.25
C ARG A 13 -17.08 -20.15 16.09
N VAL A 14 -16.33 -19.59 15.15
CA VAL A 14 -16.85 -18.89 13.97
C VAL A 14 -17.69 -19.81 13.09
N THR A 15 -17.24 -21.04 12.86
CA THR A 15 -17.98 -22.01 12.04
C THR A 15 -19.25 -22.52 12.73
N SER A 16 -19.31 -22.50 14.06
CA SER A 16 -20.49 -22.96 14.81
C SER A 16 -21.53 -21.85 15.05
N ASP A 17 -21.12 -20.58 14.97
CA ASP A 17 -22.00 -19.45 15.24
C ASP A 17 -22.78 -19.02 13.97
N PRO A 18 -24.12 -19.15 13.93
CA PRO A 18 -24.92 -18.78 12.76
C PRO A 18 -24.94 -17.27 12.48
N ALA A 19 -24.59 -16.42 13.45
CA ALA A 19 -24.49 -14.97 13.26
C ALA A 19 -23.31 -14.57 12.38
N VAL A 20 -22.27 -15.41 12.29
CA VAL A 20 -21.11 -15.13 11.45
C VAL A 20 -21.42 -15.47 10.00
N VAL A 21 -21.24 -14.49 9.12
CA VAL A 21 -21.51 -14.61 7.69
C VAL A 21 -20.24 -14.61 6.85
N GLY A 22 -19.10 -14.21 7.43
CA GLY A 22 -17.80 -14.25 6.77
C GLY A 22 -16.61 -14.41 7.72
N LEU A 23 -15.54 -15.03 7.22
CA LEU A 23 -14.24 -15.05 7.87
C LEU A 23 -13.16 -14.74 6.82
N VAL A 24 -12.38 -13.70 7.06
CA VAL A 24 -11.36 -13.22 6.13
C VAL A 24 -10.01 -13.18 6.83
N LEU A 25 -9.02 -13.91 6.30
CA LEU A 25 -7.64 -13.97 6.78
C LEU A 25 -6.79 -12.98 5.98
N LYS A 26 -6.11 -12.06 6.66
CA LYS A 26 -5.18 -11.10 6.05
C LYS A 26 -3.74 -11.33 6.54
N GLY A 27 -2.85 -10.42 6.17
CA GLY A 27 -1.48 -10.41 6.70
C GLY A 27 -0.63 -11.58 6.18
N SER A 28 0.34 -11.99 6.97
CA SER A 28 1.43 -12.86 6.48
C SER A 28 0.92 -14.23 6.04
N HIS A 29 -0.11 -14.77 6.71
CA HIS A 29 -0.71 -16.07 6.35
C HIS A 29 -1.61 -16.01 5.10
N ALA A 30 -1.99 -14.81 4.63
CA ALA A 30 -2.68 -14.65 3.36
C ALA A 30 -1.72 -14.61 2.15
N HIS A 31 -0.44 -14.28 2.38
CA HIS A 31 0.58 -14.13 1.34
C HIS A 31 1.48 -15.37 1.28
N ASP A 32 1.50 -16.04 0.12
CA ASP A 32 2.30 -17.26 -0.05
C ASP A 32 3.79 -17.02 0.21
N GLY A 33 4.35 -17.79 1.14
CA GLY A 33 5.76 -17.73 1.53
C GLY A 33 6.14 -16.62 2.51
N MET A 34 5.21 -15.77 2.94
CA MET A 34 5.51 -14.62 3.82
C MET A 34 5.32 -14.88 5.32
N ALA A 35 4.60 -15.94 5.69
CA ALA A 35 4.43 -16.34 7.08
C ALA A 35 5.75 -16.89 7.66
N THR A 36 6.08 -16.45 8.86
CA THR A 36 7.26 -16.91 9.62
C THR A 36 6.81 -17.44 10.99
N LYS A 37 7.74 -18.00 11.76
CA LYS A 37 7.49 -18.42 13.15
C LYS A 37 7.06 -17.28 14.10
N PHE A 38 7.20 -16.02 13.67
CA PHE A 38 6.79 -14.84 14.41
C PHE A 38 5.52 -14.19 13.85
N SER A 39 4.87 -14.82 12.86
CA SER A 39 3.63 -14.32 12.29
C SER A 39 2.44 -14.78 13.13
N ASP A 40 1.55 -13.85 13.40
CA ASP A 40 0.21 -14.04 13.92
C ASP A 40 -0.80 -14.20 12.78
N HIS A 41 -1.99 -14.71 13.12
CA HIS A 41 -3.13 -14.71 12.21
C HIS A 41 -3.94 -13.43 12.39
N ASP A 42 -3.96 -12.57 11.37
CA ASP A 42 -4.86 -11.44 11.31
C ASP A 42 -6.20 -11.85 10.69
N VAL A 43 -7.32 -11.69 11.41
CA VAL A 43 -8.64 -12.06 10.87
C VAL A 43 -9.72 -11.00 11.06
N TYR A 44 -10.56 -10.86 10.05
CA TYR A 44 -11.87 -10.25 10.16
C TYR A 44 -12.94 -11.32 10.32
N VAL A 45 -13.70 -11.24 11.42
CA VAL A 45 -14.94 -12.01 11.61
C VAL A 45 -16.09 -11.09 11.22
N VAL A 46 -16.78 -11.42 10.14
CA VAL A 46 -17.88 -10.62 9.61
C VAL A 46 -19.21 -11.22 10.07
N VAL A 47 -19.99 -10.46 10.82
CA VAL A 47 -21.30 -10.87 11.35
C VAL A 47 -22.43 -10.20 10.59
N ALA A 48 -23.62 -10.82 10.60
CA ALA A 48 -24.81 -10.21 10.03
C ALA A 48 -25.17 -8.89 10.76
N GLU A 49 -25.85 -7.99 10.07
CA GLU A 49 -26.31 -6.73 10.65
C GLU A 49 -27.25 -6.98 11.84
N GLY A 50 -27.01 -6.29 12.95
CA GLY A 50 -27.81 -6.40 14.17
C GLY A 50 -27.77 -7.77 14.86
N ALA A 51 -26.84 -8.67 14.48
CA ALA A 51 -26.75 -9.99 15.07
C ALA A 51 -26.29 -9.92 16.54
N ASP A 52 -26.95 -10.69 17.40
CA ASP A 52 -26.53 -10.90 18.78
C ASP A 52 -25.59 -12.10 18.85
N THR A 53 -24.30 -11.85 19.09
CA THR A 53 -23.27 -12.89 19.23
C THR A 53 -22.26 -12.51 20.31
N GLY A 54 -21.87 -13.51 21.10
CA GLY A 54 -20.78 -13.38 22.06
C GLY A 54 -19.41 -13.13 21.41
N LEU A 55 -19.28 -13.31 20.09
CA LEU A 55 -18.04 -13.04 19.36
C LEU A 55 -17.74 -11.55 19.28
N SER A 56 -18.73 -10.66 19.36
CA SER A 56 -18.52 -9.20 19.34
C SER A 56 -17.54 -8.73 20.42
N GLY A 57 -17.48 -9.42 21.58
CA GLY A 57 -16.51 -9.15 22.64
C GLY A 57 -15.05 -9.49 22.30
N LEU A 58 -14.79 -10.15 21.16
CA LEU A 58 -13.45 -10.42 20.66
C LEU A 58 -12.90 -9.32 19.75
N HIS A 59 -13.70 -8.30 19.41
CA HIS A 59 -13.20 -7.18 18.60
C HIS A 59 -12.01 -6.50 19.30
N GLY A 60 -10.89 -6.36 18.59
CA GLY A 60 -9.65 -5.79 19.12
C GLY A 60 -8.81 -6.77 19.94
N HIS A 61 -9.17 -8.07 19.97
CA HIS A 61 -8.34 -9.08 20.60
C HIS A 61 -6.98 -9.16 19.92
N ARG A 62 -5.91 -9.08 20.72
CA ARG A 62 -4.52 -9.19 20.23
C ARG A 62 -3.68 -10.12 21.10
N SER A 63 -2.95 -11.00 20.44
CA SER A 63 -1.95 -11.88 21.05
C SER A 63 -0.81 -12.12 20.06
N ALA A 64 0.26 -12.77 20.50
CA ALA A 64 1.38 -13.15 19.62
C ALA A 64 1.00 -14.16 18.51
N GLU A 65 -0.20 -14.75 18.55
CA GLU A 65 -0.64 -15.76 17.57
C GLU A 65 -1.86 -15.30 16.76
N LEU A 66 -2.59 -14.27 17.20
CA LEU A 66 -3.92 -13.94 16.70
C LEU A 66 -4.30 -12.47 16.97
N ASP A 67 -4.71 -11.76 15.92
CA ASP A 67 -5.39 -10.47 15.96
C ASP A 67 -6.81 -10.63 15.36
N VAL A 68 -7.85 -10.23 16.10
CA VAL A 68 -9.26 -10.39 15.69
C VAL A 68 -9.95 -9.04 15.62
N SER A 69 -10.49 -8.75 14.45
CA SER A 69 -11.43 -7.64 14.24
C SER A 69 -12.82 -8.20 13.91
N VAL A 70 -13.79 -7.98 14.79
CA VAL A 70 -15.20 -8.35 14.52
C VAL A 70 -15.92 -7.14 13.96
N THR A 71 -16.70 -7.32 12.90
CA THR A 71 -17.37 -6.21 12.19
C THR A 71 -18.65 -6.69 11.52
N THR A 72 -19.59 -5.78 11.22
CA THR A 72 -20.76 -6.11 10.40
C THR A 72 -20.42 -6.11 8.91
N VAL A 73 -21.29 -6.67 8.06
CA VAL A 73 -21.13 -6.66 6.60
C VAL A 73 -20.99 -5.24 6.06
N GLY A 74 -21.84 -4.32 6.51
CA GLY A 74 -21.86 -2.92 6.12
C GLY A 74 -20.58 -2.20 6.53
N GLN A 75 -20.12 -2.40 7.76
CA GLN A 75 -18.85 -1.82 8.23
C GLN A 75 -17.65 -2.39 7.46
N PHE A 76 -17.62 -3.71 7.23
CA PHE A 76 -16.58 -4.38 6.45
C PHE A 76 -16.48 -3.80 5.03
N ARG A 77 -17.63 -3.52 4.40
CA ARG A 77 -17.69 -2.89 3.08
C ARG A 77 -17.07 -1.48 3.08
N GLN A 78 -17.15 -0.74 4.17
CA GLN A 78 -16.61 0.63 4.28
C GLN A 78 -15.12 0.68 4.64
N LEU A 79 -14.47 -0.45 4.97
CA LEU A 79 -13.04 -0.45 5.30
C LEU A 79 -12.20 0.04 4.10
N ASP A 80 -11.35 1.03 4.33
CA ASP A 80 -10.50 1.62 3.30
C ASP A 80 -9.17 2.11 3.91
N GLY A 81 -8.44 2.95 3.18
CA GLY A 81 -7.16 3.49 3.63
C GLY A 81 -6.10 2.40 3.69
N TYR A 82 -5.37 2.32 4.82
CA TYR A 82 -4.30 1.34 4.99
C TYR A 82 -4.80 -0.11 4.94
N GLU A 83 -6.03 -0.38 5.43
CA GLU A 83 -6.61 -1.72 5.38
C GLU A 83 -6.94 -2.19 3.96
N ARG A 84 -7.09 -1.27 3.00
CA ARG A 84 -7.46 -1.61 1.63
C ARG A 84 -6.48 -2.61 1.00
N TYR A 85 -5.18 -2.39 1.17
CA TYR A 85 -4.18 -3.33 0.68
C TYR A 85 -4.30 -4.69 1.36
N ALA A 86 -4.39 -4.70 2.70
CA ALA A 86 -4.45 -5.93 3.46
C ALA A 86 -5.65 -6.80 3.05
N LEU A 87 -6.80 -6.17 2.78
CA LEU A 87 -7.99 -6.83 2.25
C LEU A 87 -7.82 -7.25 0.79
N SER A 88 -7.19 -6.45 -0.07
CA SER A 88 -7.00 -6.80 -1.50
C SER A 88 -6.23 -8.10 -1.74
N ARG A 89 -5.41 -8.51 -0.76
CA ARG A 89 -4.64 -9.77 -0.77
C ARG A 89 -5.11 -10.76 0.28
N ALA A 90 -6.27 -10.53 0.90
CA ALA A 90 -6.82 -11.41 1.91
C ALA A 90 -7.40 -12.70 1.31
N ARG A 91 -7.49 -13.74 2.14
CA ARG A 91 -8.15 -15.00 1.81
C ARG A 91 -9.50 -15.06 2.51
N VAL A 92 -10.56 -15.24 1.74
CA VAL A 92 -11.88 -15.53 2.29
C VAL A 92 -11.92 -17.00 2.70
N VAL A 93 -11.93 -17.25 4.00
CA VAL A 93 -11.95 -18.60 4.59
C VAL A 93 -13.38 -19.14 4.67
N MET A 94 -14.35 -18.25 4.91
CA MET A 94 -15.77 -18.58 4.97
C MET A 94 -16.58 -17.42 4.37
N ASP A 95 -17.60 -17.78 3.59
CA ASP A 95 -18.61 -16.86 3.05
C ASP A 95 -19.96 -17.57 3.03
N ARG A 96 -20.91 -17.08 3.83
CA ARG A 96 -22.29 -17.61 3.90
C ARG A 96 -23.30 -16.76 3.14
N LEU A 97 -22.84 -15.68 2.50
CA LEU A 97 -23.68 -14.76 1.72
C LEU A 97 -23.62 -15.07 0.23
N GLY A 98 -23.27 -16.31 -0.13
CA GLY A 98 -23.24 -16.72 -1.53
C GLY A 98 -22.15 -16.03 -2.36
N GLY A 99 -21.09 -15.51 -1.74
CA GLY A 99 -19.98 -14.86 -2.43
C GLY A 99 -19.85 -13.36 -2.17
N GLU A 100 -20.78 -12.73 -1.46
CA GLU A 100 -20.75 -11.28 -1.20
C GLU A 100 -19.48 -10.83 -0.46
N ILE A 101 -18.97 -11.63 0.49
CA ILE A 101 -17.73 -11.30 1.21
C ILE A 101 -16.53 -11.33 0.26
N ALA A 102 -16.50 -12.34 -0.62
CA ALA A 102 -15.49 -12.43 -1.67
C ALA A 102 -15.56 -11.25 -2.65
N GLU A 103 -16.75 -10.81 -3.04
CA GLU A 103 -16.95 -9.63 -3.89
C GLU A 103 -16.46 -8.34 -3.21
N ILE A 104 -16.78 -8.14 -1.92
CA ILE A 104 -16.29 -7.00 -1.15
C ILE A 104 -14.75 -6.98 -1.11
N VAL A 105 -14.13 -8.13 -0.82
CA VAL A 105 -12.67 -8.29 -0.79
C VAL A 105 -12.04 -8.01 -2.15
N ALA A 106 -12.58 -8.59 -3.23
CA ALA A 106 -12.11 -8.36 -4.59
C ALA A 106 -12.21 -6.87 -4.99
N GLY A 107 -13.28 -6.19 -4.57
CA GLY A 107 -13.48 -4.77 -4.80
C GLY A 107 -12.42 -3.87 -4.14
N LYS A 108 -11.71 -4.33 -3.11
CA LYS A 108 -10.60 -3.56 -2.50
C LYS A 108 -9.35 -3.53 -3.36
N GLY A 109 -9.16 -4.51 -4.25
CA GLY A 109 -7.93 -4.63 -5.05
C GLY A 109 -7.78 -3.63 -6.19
N ARG A 110 -8.86 -2.97 -6.62
CA ARG A 110 -8.80 -1.94 -7.66
C ARG A 110 -9.65 -0.74 -7.30
N ARG A 111 -9.13 0.45 -7.58
CA ARG A 111 -9.87 1.72 -7.54
C ARG A 111 -10.57 1.98 -8.85
N ASP A 112 -11.62 2.79 -8.83
CA ASP A 112 -12.18 3.31 -10.08
C ASP A 112 -11.16 4.25 -10.75
N ARG A 113 -11.33 4.47 -12.06
CA ARG A 113 -10.35 5.24 -12.84
C ARG A 113 -10.27 6.69 -12.39
N ALA A 114 -11.39 7.30 -12.01
CA ALA A 114 -11.43 8.71 -11.63
C ALA A 114 -10.82 8.92 -10.23
N GLU A 115 -11.15 8.06 -9.26
CA GLU A 115 -10.54 8.03 -7.94
C GLU A 115 -9.03 7.81 -8.03
N ALA A 116 -8.59 6.83 -8.82
CA ALA A 116 -7.18 6.54 -9.03
C ALA A 116 -6.42 7.71 -9.66
N SER A 117 -6.98 8.34 -10.69
CA SER A 117 -6.37 9.50 -11.35
C SER A 117 -6.28 10.71 -10.41
N ALA A 118 -7.34 10.99 -9.65
CA ALA A 118 -7.32 12.06 -8.65
C ALA A 118 -6.27 11.81 -7.55
N ALA A 119 -6.17 10.56 -7.08
CA ALA A 119 -5.15 10.17 -6.11
C ALA A 119 -3.73 10.28 -6.68
N ALA A 120 -3.50 9.80 -7.91
CA ALA A 120 -2.21 9.88 -8.59
C ALA A 120 -1.76 11.33 -8.77
N ALA A 121 -2.65 12.26 -9.16
CA ALA A 121 -2.34 13.67 -9.25
C ALA A 121 -1.87 14.25 -7.90
N GLY A 122 -2.54 13.92 -6.80
CA GLY A 122 -2.12 14.36 -5.45
C GLY A 122 -0.78 13.76 -5.02
N TRP A 123 -0.54 12.48 -5.28
CA TRP A 123 0.72 11.82 -4.94
C TRP A 123 1.89 12.27 -5.80
N LEU A 124 1.64 12.60 -7.07
CA LEU A 124 2.63 13.18 -7.97
C LEU A 124 3.11 14.54 -7.46
N ASP A 125 2.18 15.40 -7.03
CA ASP A 125 2.53 16.69 -6.44
C ASP A 125 3.32 16.52 -5.13
N ALA A 126 2.90 15.62 -4.24
CA ALA A 126 3.62 15.33 -3.00
C ALA A 126 5.03 14.77 -3.25
N TYR A 127 5.17 13.87 -4.23
CA TYR A 127 6.46 13.32 -4.66
C TYR A 127 7.37 14.42 -5.21
N ALA A 128 6.88 15.22 -6.16
CA ALA A 128 7.61 16.35 -6.74
C ALA A 128 8.06 17.34 -5.65
N ASN A 129 7.17 17.66 -4.70
CA ASN A 129 7.52 18.57 -3.60
C ASN A 129 8.61 18.02 -2.69
N SER A 130 8.56 16.73 -2.34
CA SER A 130 9.61 16.14 -1.50
C SER A 130 10.94 16.04 -2.24
N LEU A 131 10.92 15.67 -3.52
CA LEU A 131 12.09 15.63 -4.38
C LEU A 131 12.72 17.02 -4.54
N TYR A 132 11.91 18.03 -4.89
CA TYR A 132 12.36 19.41 -5.04
C TYR A 132 13.06 19.90 -3.76
N ARG A 133 12.45 19.69 -2.59
CA ARG A 133 13.04 20.05 -1.29
C ARG A 133 14.35 19.30 -1.05
N SER A 134 14.42 18.00 -1.38
CA SER A 134 15.65 17.22 -1.26
C SER A 134 16.80 17.81 -2.10
N VAL A 135 16.56 18.03 -3.40
CA VAL A 135 17.58 18.55 -4.33
C VAL A 135 17.98 19.97 -3.95
N LYS A 136 17.02 20.82 -3.57
CA LYS A 136 17.29 22.18 -3.10
C LYS A 136 18.14 22.18 -1.83
N ASN A 137 17.79 21.36 -0.84
CA ASN A 137 18.57 21.23 0.40
C ASN A 137 19.98 20.71 0.12
N ALA A 138 20.15 19.77 -0.81
CA ALA A 138 21.46 19.27 -1.20
C ALA A 138 22.32 20.38 -1.83
N ARG A 139 21.74 21.15 -2.77
CA ARG A 139 22.39 22.31 -3.39
C ARG A 139 22.83 23.35 -2.35
N ASP A 140 22.00 23.59 -1.33
CA ASP A 140 22.24 24.58 -0.29
C ASP A 140 23.17 24.05 0.83
N GLY A 141 23.64 22.80 0.75
CA GLY A 141 24.55 22.19 1.73
C GLY A 141 23.87 21.61 2.97
N ASN A 142 22.53 21.59 3.02
CA ASN A 142 21.73 21.06 4.13
C ASN A 142 21.55 19.53 4.01
N LEU A 143 22.64 18.77 4.08
CA LEU A 143 22.68 17.35 3.72
C LEU A 143 21.71 16.45 4.51
N LEU A 144 21.54 16.70 5.81
CA LEU A 144 20.59 15.91 6.62
C LEU A 144 19.15 16.14 6.16
N ALA A 145 18.76 17.41 5.95
CA ALA A 145 17.43 17.76 5.46
C ALA A 145 17.20 17.15 4.06
N ALA A 146 18.20 17.25 3.18
CA ALA A 146 18.15 16.64 1.86
C ALA A 146 17.86 15.13 1.90
N ARG A 147 18.54 14.41 2.80
CA ARG A 147 18.34 12.96 2.97
C ARG A 147 16.98 12.61 3.57
N LEU A 148 16.47 13.41 4.51
CA LEU A 148 15.13 13.20 5.08
C LEU A 148 14.05 13.42 4.02
N ASP A 149 14.15 14.50 3.24
CA ASP A 149 13.21 14.78 2.14
C ASP A 149 13.28 13.72 1.03
N ALA A 150 14.47 13.17 0.77
CA ALA A 150 14.65 12.05 -0.15
C ALA A 150 13.95 10.78 0.36
N ALA A 151 14.08 10.47 1.66
CA ALA A 151 13.42 9.33 2.27
C ALA A 151 11.89 9.48 2.25
N ASP A 152 11.36 10.68 2.53
CA ASP A 152 9.94 10.98 2.43
C ASP A 152 9.41 10.80 0.99
N SER A 153 10.20 11.21 0.00
CA SER A 153 9.82 11.11 -1.43
C SER A 153 9.51 9.68 -1.86
N VAL A 154 10.18 8.68 -1.29
CA VAL A 154 9.98 7.26 -1.62
C VAL A 154 8.56 6.80 -1.28
N GLY A 155 8.02 7.27 -0.15
CA GLY A 155 6.65 6.97 0.24
C GLY A 155 5.65 7.48 -0.80
N PHE A 156 5.77 8.75 -1.18
CA PHE A 156 4.89 9.38 -2.17
C PHE A 156 5.04 8.76 -3.57
N LEU A 157 6.27 8.43 -3.97
CA LEU A 157 6.52 7.73 -5.23
C LEU A 157 5.77 6.40 -5.28
N LEU A 158 5.86 5.59 -4.23
CA LEU A 158 5.17 4.30 -4.20
C LEU A 158 3.65 4.47 -4.21
N GLU A 159 3.10 5.45 -3.47
CA GLU A 159 1.66 5.74 -3.57
C GLU A 159 1.25 6.15 -4.99
N LEU A 160 2.05 7.01 -5.65
CA LEU A 160 1.83 7.41 -7.03
C LEU A 160 1.80 6.22 -7.98
N LEU A 161 2.85 5.38 -7.98
CA LEU A 161 2.96 4.28 -8.94
C LEU A 161 1.82 3.26 -8.79
N PHE A 162 1.44 2.93 -7.55
CA PHE A 162 0.31 2.04 -7.30
C PHE A 162 -1.03 2.71 -7.64
N ALA A 163 -1.19 4.01 -7.40
CA ALA A 163 -2.39 4.75 -7.78
C ALA A 163 -2.58 4.79 -9.30
N MET A 164 -1.52 5.00 -10.08
CA MET A 164 -1.57 4.95 -11.55
C MET A 164 -2.00 3.55 -12.06
N ASP A 165 -1.53 2.49 -11.41
CA ASP A 165 -1.99 1.12 -11.70
C ASP A 165 -3.32 0.76 -11.00
N ARG A 166 -3.98 1.75 -10.37
CA ARG A 166 -5.27 1.64 -9.68
C ARG A 166 -5.28 0.65 -8.52
N ARG A 167 -4.13 0.26 -8.01
CA ARG A 167 -3.97 -0.67 -6.88
C ARG A 167 -3.71 0.10 -5.58
N PRO A 168 -4.08 -0.46 -4.42
CA PRO A 168 -3.55 0.03 -3.14
C PRO A 168 -2.06 -0.30 -3.02
N ARG A 169 -1.28 0.63 -2.47
CA ARG A 169 0.13 0.39 -2.18
C ARG A 169 0.27 -0.70 -1.09
N PRO A 170 1.19 -1.66 -1.26
CA PRO A 170 1.51 -2.65 -0.23
C PRO A 170 2.16 -2.03 0.99
N TYR A 171 1.98 -2.66 2.15
CA TYR A 171 2.88 -2.43 3.28
C TYR A 171 4.31 -2.76 2.88
N ASN A 172 5.30 -2.00 3.38
CA ASN A 172 6.70 -2.17 2.98
C ASN A 172 7.21 -3.63 3.13
N LYS A 173 6.73 -4.39 4.13
CA LYS A 173 7.05 -5.82 4.31
C LYS A 173 6.67 -6.68 3.10
N TYR A 174 5.62 -6.32 2.36
CA TYR A 174 5.10 -7.06 1.21
C TYR A 174 5.48 -6.42 -0.14
N LEU A 175 6.22 -5.31 -0.15
CA LEU A 175 6.47 -4.54 -1.37
C LEU A 175 7.20 -5.36 -2.44
N GLU A 176 8.30 -6.02 -2.08
CA GLU A 176 9.05 -6.87 -3.01
C GLU A 176 8.19 -8.04 -3.51
N TRP A 177 7.53 -8.74 -2.59
CA TRP A 177 6.62 -9.84 -2.90
C TRP A 177 5.51 -9.44 -3.89
N GLU A 178 4.93 -8.24 -3.69
CA GLU A 178 3.85 -7.70 -4.52
C GLU A 178 4.36 -7.35 -5.92
N LEU A 179 5.53 -6.72 -6.03
CA LEU A 179 6.11 -6.34 -7.32
C LEU A 179 6.59 -7.55 -8.14
N GLU A 180 7.10 -8.60 -7.50
CA GLU A 180 7.50 -9.83 -8.21
C GLU A 180 6.31 -10.59 -8.80
N ARG A 181 5.18 -10.63 -8.08
CA ARG A 181 3.99 -11.40 -8.48
C ARG A 181 3.03 -10.60 -9.33
N PHE A 182 2.97 -9.29 -9.09
CA PHE A 182 2.05 -8.36 -9.71
C PHE A 182 2.84 -7.10 -10.13
N PRO A 183 3.69 -7.22 -11.17
CA PRO A 183 4.55 -6.12 -11.59
C PRO A 183 3.75 -4.88 -11.97
N LEU A 184 4.30 -3.70 -11.68
CA LEU A 184 3.75 -2.43 -12.13
C LEU A 184 4.07 -2.25 -13.63
N PRO A 185 3.11 -1.83 -14.46
CA PRO A 185 3.36 -1.58 -15.87
C PRO A 185 4.51 -0.58 -16.09
N GLY A 186 5.49 -0.93 -16.90
CA GLY A 186 6.65 -0.06 -17.20
C GLY A 186 7.74 -0.04 -16.13
N TRP A 187 7.61 -0.82 -15.04
CA TRP A 187 8.58 -0.86 -13.94
C TRP A 187 9.09 -2.27 -13.66
N GLU A 188 10.39 -2.45 -13.79
CA GLU A 188 11.07 -3.68 -13.34
C GLU A 188 11.28 -3.64 -11.82
N ALA A 189 10.82 -4.68 -11.11
CA ALA A 189 10.78 -4.73 -9.65
C ALA A 189 12.16 -4.52 -8.99
N GLY A 190 13.16 -5.34 -9.36
CA GLY A 190 14.51 -5.27 -8.79
C GLY A 190 15.17 -3.90 -8.99
N PRO A 191 15.27 -3.39 -10.23
CA PRO A 191 15.82 -2.06 -10.50
C PRO A 191 15.09 -0.93 -9.77
N LEU A 192 13.75 -0.98 -9.65
CA LEU A 192 13.00 0.01 -8.88
C LEU A 192 13.36 -0.05 -7.39
N LEU A 193 13.34 -1.25 -6.79
CA LEU A 193 13.66 -1.46 -5.38
C LEU A 193 15.09 -1.02 -5.02
N ASP A 194 16.06 -1.31 -5.89
CA ASP A 194 17.45 -0.91 -5.69
C ASP A 194 17.60 0.63 -5.72
N LYS A 195 16.94 1.30 -6.68
CA LYS A 195 16.92 2.78 -6.75
C LYS A 195 16.32 3.40 -5.50
N ILE A 196 15.11 2.98 -5.08
CA ILE A 196 14.44 3.59 -3.92
C ILE A 196 15.19 3.28 -2.61
N GLY A 197 15.80 2.09 -2.50
CA GLY A 197 16.63 1.72 -1.36
C GLY A 197 17.86 2.61 -1.23
N ARG A 198 18.56 2.85 -2.35
CA ARG A 198 19.71 3.77 -2.39
C ARG A 198 19.29 5.22 -2.11
N ILE A 199 18.19 5.69 -2.68
CA ILE A 199 17.66 7.06 -2.42
C ILE A 199 17.35 7.23 -0.93
N ALA A 200 16.57 6.33 -0.33
CA ALA A 200 16.25 6.39 1.10
C ALA A 200 17.51 6.28 1.99
N GLY A 201 18.49 5.48 1.56
CA GLY A 201 19.74 5.26 2.28
C GLY A 201 20.74 6.42 2.20
N THR A 202 20.76 7.20 1.11
CA THR A 202 21.86 8.13 0.83
C THR A 202 21.43 9.55 0.46
N GLY A 203 20.21 9.74 -0.03
CA GLY A 203 19.77 11.01 -0.61
C GLY A 203 20.44 11.34 -1.96
N ASP A 204 20.94 10.34 -2.69
CA ASP A 204 21.64 10.51 -3.97
C ASP A 204 20.84 11.37 -4.98
N VAL A 205 21.33 12.58 -5.24
CA VAL A 205 20.65 13.60 -6.06
C VAL A 205 20.55 13.19 -7.53
N ASP A 206 21.62 12.64 -8.10
CA ASP A 206 21.63 12.26 -9.51
C ASP A 206 20.69 11.08 -9.75
N LEU A 207 20.65 10.13 -8.81
CA LEU A 207 19.71 9.02 -8.85
C LEU A 207 18.26 9.47 -8.70
N GLN A 208 18.00 10.40 -7.78
CA GLN A 208 16.69 11.03 -7.62
C GLN A 208 16.21 11.70 -8.92
N ARG A 209 17.08 12.49 -9.57
CA ARG A 209 16.78 13.16 -10.85
C ARG A 209 16.56 12.17 -12.00
N SER A 210 17.40 11.14 -12.08
CA SER A 210 17.26 10.08 -13.09
C SER A 210 15.93 9.32 -12.93
N LEU A 211 15.54 9.00 -11.69
CA LEU A 211 14.26 8.37 -11.41
C LEU A 211 13.10 9.29 -11.74
N PHE A 212 13.18 10.58 -11.36
CA PHE A 212 12.17 11.56 -11.69
C PHE A 212 11.93 11.67 -13.20
N SER A 213 12.97 11.64 -14.01
CA SER A 213 12.81 11.67 -15.47
C SER A 213 11.96 10.50 -16.00
N GLN A 214 12.06 9.32 -15.38
CA GLN A 214 11.23 8.16 -15.73
C GLN A 214 9.79 8.34 -15.24
N VAL A 215 9.63 8.82 -14.00
CA VAL A 215 8.31 9.10 -13.40
C VAL A 215 7.57 10.16 -14.20
N GLU A 216 8.25 11.24 -14.59
CA GLU A 216 7.69 12.32 -15.38
C GLU A 216 7.14 11.80 -16.71
N ALA A 217 7.91 10.98 -17.43
CA ALA A 217 7.47 10.41 -18.70
C ALA A 217 6.20 9.57 -18.53
N VAL A 218 6.19 8.65 -17.56
CA VAL A 218 5.05 7.76 -17.28
C VAL A 218 3.82 8.55 -16.81
N ALA A 219 4.00 9.57 -15.96
CA ALA A 219 2.92 10.42 -15.48
C ALA A 219 2.26 11.22 -16.62
N ARG A 220 3.06 11.75 -17.56
CA ARG A 220 2.53 12.45 -18.74
C ARG A 220 1.79 11.51 -19.68
N GLU A 221 2.31 10.32 -19.91
CA GLU A 221 1.63 9.30 -20.73
C GLU A 221 0.26 8.91 -20.15
N ASP A 222 0.10 8.95 -18.82
CA ASP A 222 -1.17 8.66 -18.13
C ASP A 222 -2.06 9.92 -17.95
N GLY A 223 -1.67 11.07 -18.51
CA GLY A 223 -2.47 12.29 -18.56
C GLY A 223 -2.34 13.20 -17.33
N HIS A 224 -1.25 13.09 -16.58
CA HIS A 224 -0.97 13.94 -15.41
C HIS A 224 -0.14 15.20 -15.74
N ASP A 225 -0.08 15.62 -17.00
CA ASP A 225 0.57 16.86 -17.43
C ASP A 225 0.15 18.08 -16.61
N PRO A 226 -1.14 18.33 -16.29
CA PRO A 226 -1.54 19.53 -15.56
C PRO A 226 -0.89 19.65 -14.18
N THR A 227 -0.68 18.52 -13.49
CA THR A 227 0.01 18.50 -12.19
C THR A 227 1.47 18.89 -12.35
N LEU A 228 2.16 18.33 -13.35
CA LEU A 228 3.57 18.66 -13.61
C LEU A 228 3.73 20.10 -14.09
N ASP A 229 2.89 20.55 -15.01
CA ASP A 229 2.99 21.87 -15.62
C ASP A 229 2.74 23.01 -14.61
N ALA A 230 1.97 22.74 -13.54
CA ALA A 230 1.79 23.67 -12.42
C ALA A 230 3.08 24.00 -11.67
N TRP A 231 4.11 23.14 -11.73
CA TRP A 231 5.43 23.40 -11.14
C TRP A 231 6.28 24.37 -11.97
N GLY A 232 5.95 24.59 -13.24
CA GLY A 232 6.67 25.53 -14.11
C GLY A 232 8.18 25.27 -14.17
N GLU A 233 8.97 26.32 -13.96
CA GLU A 233 10.44 26.25 -14.02
C GLU A 233 11.07 25.43 -12.88
N ASP A 234 10.37 25.21 -11.75
CA ASP A 234 10.91 24.41 -10.64
C ASP A 234 11.15 22.94 -11.05
N LEU A 235 10.46 22.44 -12.09
CA LEU A 235 10.73 21.12 -12.68
C LEU A 235 12.19 20.97 -13.15
N LEU A 236 12.82 22.07 -13.59
CA LEU A 236 14.19 22.03 -14.11
C LEU A 236 15.20 21.58 -13.03
N LEU A 237 14.92 21.86 -11.75
CA LEU A 237 15.78 21.44 -10.65
C LEU A 237 15.75 19.91 -10.42
N MET A 238 14.61 19.29 -10.70
CA MET A 238 14.35 17.86 -10.49
C MET A 238 14.73 16.99 -11.69
N ARG A 239 14.90 17.58 -12.88
CA ARG A 239 15.38 16.87 -14.06
C ARG A 239 16.90 16.67 -14.01
N PRO A 240 17.44 15.64 -14.68
CA PRO A 240 18.88 15.49 -14.85
C PRO A 240 19.46 16.75 -15.50
N GLU A 241 20.63 17.18 -15.03
CA GLU A 241 21.37 18.24 -15.71
C GLU A 241 21.77 17.74 -17.10
N LEU A 242 21.43 18.51 -18.13
CA LEU A 242 21.94 18.26 -19.48
C LEU A 242 23.45 18.51 -19.42
N ASN A 243 24.22 17.42 -19.27
CA ASN A 243 25.65 17.46 -19.50
C ASN A 243 25.88 17.81 -20.97
N PHE A 244 26.03 19.09 -21.28
CA PHE A 244 26.70 19.52 -22.50
C PHE A 244 28.15 19.02 -22.40
N ARG A 245 28.39 17.78 -22.82
CA ARG A 245 29.71 17.37 -23.27
C ARG A 245 29.95 18.08 -24.59
N GLY A 246 30.54 19.27 -24.51
CA GLY A 246 31.09 19.94 -25.68
C GLY A 246 32.12 19.03 -26.33
N GLU A 247 31.92 18.76 -27.61
CA GLU A 247 32.97 18.35 -28.54
C GLU A 247 33.99 19.47 -28.74
#